data_AF-A0A8J2XFC7-F1
#
_entry.id   AF-A0A8J2XFC7-F1
#
_cell.length_a   1.000
_cell.length_b   1.000
_cell.length_c   1.000
_cell.angle_alpha   90.00
_cell.angle_beta   90.00
_cell.angle_gamma   90.00
#
_symmetry.space_group_name_H-M   'P 1'
#
loop_
_entity.id
_entity.type
_entity.pdbx_description
1 polymer ?
#
loop_
_entity_poly.entity_id
_entity_poly.type
_entity_poly.pdbx_seq_one_letter_code
_entity_poly.pdbx_strand_id
1 'polypeptide(L)'
;MNTLKLINLKRTIMGSELIIIPVIFGAIFGVFYLYFSTRNKERLALIEKGADASIFMKGKQQAAPIWKVLILNLALLLMGIGIGIFIASILHYNLGVDDDVAYPGTIFLMAGIGLFAGFTMTKNLDKE
;
A
#
# COMPACT_ATOMS: atom_id res chain seq x y z
N MET A 1 -3.61 4.33 -47.10
CA MET A 1 -2.31 4.15 -46.40
C MET A 1 -2.40 4.20 -44.86
N ASN A 2 -3.47 4.74 -44.25
CA ASN A 2 -3.60 4.85 -42.78
C ASN A 2 -4.08 3.58 -42.05
N THR A 3 -4.88 2.73 -42.70
CA THR A 3 -5.45 1.52 -42.07
C THR A 3 -4.40 0.44 -41.79
N LEU A 4 -3.42 0.26 -42.69
CA LEU A 4 -2.28 -0.65 -42.47
C LEU A 4 -1.37 -0.19 -41.32
N LYS A 5 -1.21 1.12 -41.12
CA LYS A 5 -0.41 1.68 -40.03
C LYS A 5 -1.13 1.48 -38.68
N LEU A 6 -2.45 1.64 -38.64
CA LEU A 6 -3.30 1.34 -37.47
C LEU A 6 -3.27 -0.14 -37.07
N ILE A 7 -3.29 -1.06 -38.05
CA ILE A 7 -3.22 -2.51 -37.77
C ILE A 7 -1.85 -2.90 -37.21
N ASN A 8 -0.76 -2.38 -37.76
CA ASN A 8 0.59 -2.64 -37.25
C ASN A 8 0.83 -1.99 -35.87
N LEU A 9 0.27 -0.81 -35.64
CA LEU A 9 0.32 -0.14 -34.33
C LEU A 9 -0.47 -0.94 -33.27
N LYS A 10 -1.70 -1.36 -33.58
CA LYS A 10 -2.51 -2.20 -32.70
C LYS A 10 -1.85 -3.56 -32.42
N ARG A 11 -1.18 -4.16 -33.42
CA ARG A 11 -0.42 -5.40 -33.26
C ARG A 11 0.80 -5.23 -32.34
N THR A 12 1.49 -4.10 -32.43
CA THR A 12 2.64 -3.79 -31.56
C THR A 12 2.19 -3.54 -30.12
N ILE A 13 1.09 -2.80 -29.93
CA ILE A 13 0.48 -2.56 -28.61
C ILE A 13 0.00 -3.88 -27.99
N MET A 14 -0.76 -4.70 -28.73
CA MET A 14 -1.18 -6.02 -28.26
C MET A 14 0.00 -6.95 -27.92
N GLY A 15 1.10 -6.89 -28.69
CA GLY A 15 2.32 -7.65 -28.39
C GLY A 15 3.02 -7.19 -27.12
N SER A 16 3.02 -5.88 -26.85
CA SER A 16 3.62 -5.31 -25.63
C SER A 16 2.79 -5.56 -24.37
N GLU A 17 1.46 -5.45 -24.45
CA GLU A 17 0.54 -5.72 -23.33
C GLU A 17 0.67 -7.16 -22.83
N LEU A 18 0.84 -8.12 -23.75
CA LEU A 18 1.06 -9.55 -23.45
C LEU A 18 2.33 -9.83 -22.64
N ILE A 19 3.36 -8.97 -22.73
CA ILE A 19 4.64 -9.15 -22.00
C ILE A 19 4.60 -8.40 -20.66
N ILE A 20 4.00 -7.22 -20.63
CA ILE A 20 3.98 -6.36 -19.43
C ILE A 20 3.22 -7.02 -18.28
N ILE A 21 2.08 -7.66 -18.58
CA ILE A 21 1.21 -8.30 -17.57
C ILE A 21 1.94 -9.40 -16.77
N PRO A 22 2.53 -10.45 -17.38
CA PRO A 22 3.22 -11.50 -16.63
C PRO A 22 4.47 -11.00 -15.92
N VAL A 23 5.16 -9.97 -16.44
CA VAL A 23 6.35 -9.40 -15.80
C VAL A 23 5.98 -8.67 -14.51
N ILE A 24 4.91 -7.87 -14.51
CA ILE A 24 4.43 -7.17 -13.30
C ILE A 24 3.96 -8.19 -12.24
N PHE A 25 3.17 -9.18 -12.66
CA PHE A 25 2.73 -10.25 -11.74
C PHE A 25 3.91 -11.07 -11.20
N GLY A 26 4.89 -11.40 -12.04
CA GLY A 26 6.10 -12.12 -11.65
C GLY A 26 6.99 -11.32 -10.70
N ALA A 27 7.12 -10.00 -10.89
CA ALA A 27 7.88 -9.13 -9.99
C ALA A 27 7.21 -9.03 -8.62
N ILE A 28 5.89 -8.81 -8.57
CA ILE A 28 5.13 -8.78 -7.31
C ILE A 28 5.25 -10.14 -6.60
N PHE A 29 5.00 -11.24 -7.32
CA PHE A 29 5.12 -12.58 -6.76
C PHE A 29 6.56 -12.88 -6.28
N GLY A 30 7.59 -12.45 -7.02
CA GLY A 30 8.98 -12.61 -6.64
C GLY A 30 9.35 -11.88 -5.35
N VAL A 31 8.87 -10.64 -5.17
CA VAL A 31 9.08 -9.87 -3.93
C VAL A 31 8.36 -10.53 -2.74
N PHE A 32 7.11 -10.96 -2.92
CA PHE A 32 6.37 -11.67 -1.87
C PHE A 32 7.00 -13.03 -1.53
N TYR A 33 7.44 -13.78 -2.53
CA TYR A 33 8.12 -15.07 -2.35
C TYR A 33 9.43 -14.91 -1.57
N LEU A 34 10.26 -13.92 -1.93
CA LEU A 34 11.48 -13.61 -1.18
C LEU A 34 11.16 -13.19 0.25
N TYR A 35 10.20 -12.30 0.46
CA TYR A 35 9.80 -11.87 1.80
C TYR A 35 9.35 -13.04 2.69
N PHE A 36 8.56 -13.97 2.13
CA PHE A 36 8.10 -15.16 2.88
C PHE A 36 9.24 -16.17 3.10
N SER A 37 10.14 -16.32 2.11
CA SER A 37 11.30 -17.22 2.19
C SER A 37 12.32 -16.76 3.24
N THR A 38 12.51 -15.44 3.39
CA THR A 38 13.45 -14.87 4.39
C THR A 38 13.00 -15.15 5.83
N ARG A 39 11.69 -15.07 6.12
CA ARG A 39 11.14 -15.33 7.47
C ARG A 39 11.32 -16.77 7.96
N ASN A 40 11.34 -17.76 7.07
CA ASN A 40 11.50 -19.17 7.46
C ASN A 40 12.98 -19.52 7.70
N LYS A 41 13.90 -18.88 6.95
CA LYS A 41 15.35 -19.09 7.11
C LYS A 41 15.89 -18.48 8.40
N GLU A 42 15.35 -17.35 8.86
CA GLU A 42 15.71 -16.75 10.15
C GLU A 42 15.37 -17.66 11.33
N ARG A 43 14.21 -18.35 11.29
CA ARG A 43 13.77 -19.27 12.36
C ARG A 43 14.60 -20.55 12.42
N LEU A 44 15.08 -21.05 11.28
CA LEU A 44 15.94 -22.24 11.22
C LEU A 44 17.38 -21.94 11.68
N ALA A 45 17.92 -20.77 11.31
CA ALA A 45 19.25 -20.33 11.76
C ALA A 45 19.32 -20.13 13.29
N LEU A 46 18.22 -19.74 13.93
CA LEU A 46 18.11 -19.61 15.39
C LEU A 46 18.03 -20.96 16.12
N ILE A 47 17.60 -22.03 15.46
CA ILE A 47 17.57 -23.40 16.02
C ILE A 47 18.96 -24.06 15.87
N GLU A 48 19.64 -23.85 14.73
CA GLU A 48 20.97 -24.42 14.45
C GLU A 48 22.10 -23.78 15.27
N LYS A 49 21.92 -22.54 15.76
CA LYS A 49 22.94 -21.81 16.52
C LYS A 49 23.01 -22.15 18.01
N GLY A 50 22.06 -22.92 18.56
CA GLY A 50 22.13 -23.43 19.95
C GLY A 50 22.37 -22.36 21.04
N ALA A 51 22.14 -21.08 20.74
CA ALA A 51 22.44 -19.95 21.60
C ALA A 51 21.11 -19.32 22.05
N ASP A 52 20.71 -19.75 23.24
CA ASP A 52 19.93 -18.94 24.17
C ASP A 52 18.44 -18.70 23.84
N ALA A 53 17.64 -19.75 24.01
CA ALA A 53 16.19 -19.65 24.14
C ALA A 53 15.74 -18.84 25.38
N SER A 54 16.64 -18.35 26.24
CA SER A 54 16.29 -17.50 27.38
C SER A 54 16.22 -16.00 27.04
N ILE A 55 16.85 -15.55 25.95
CA ILE A 55 16.78 -14.15 25.49
C ILE A 55 15.52 -13.90 24.64
N PHE A 56 15.00 -14.93 23.98
CA PHE A 56 13.75 -14.85 23.20
C PHE A 56 12.46 -14.96 24.03
N MET A 57 12.54 -15.35 25.31
CA MET A 57 11.36 -15.41 26.19
C MET A 57 11.04 -14.10 26.90
N LYS A 58 11.93 -13.11 26.89
CA LYS A 58 11.65 -11.75 27.44
C LYS A 58 10.83 -10.85 26.51
N GLY A 59 10.62 -11.27 25.25
CA GLY A 59 9.97 -10.47 24.20
C GLY A 59 8.46 -10.65 24.06
N LYS A 60 7.76 -11.26 25.04
CA LYS A 60 6.28 -11.16 25.13
C LYS A 60 5.84 -9.78 25.64
N GLN A 61 6.56 -8.72 25.30
CA GLN A 61 6.03 -7.38 25.41
C GLN A 61 5.05 -7.19 24.26
N GLN A 62 3.88 -6.70 24.61
CA GLN A 62 2.69 -6.58 23.81
C GLN A 62 2.90 -5.56 22.68
N ALA A 63 3.79 -5.83 21.73
CA ALA A 63 3.82 -5.06 20.48
C ALA A 63 2.42 -5.23 19.87
N ALA A 64 1.69 -4.13 19.71
CA ALA A 64 0.35 -4.17 19.16
C ALA A 64 0.40 -5.00 17.87
N PRO A 65 -0.46 -6.03 17.71
CA PRO A 65 -0.33 -6.95 16.60
C PRO A 65 -0.30 -6.14 15.31
N ILE A 66 0.78 -6.28 14.55
CA ILE A 66 1.10 -5.49 13.33
C ILE A 66 -0.13 -5.42 12.38
N TRP A 67 -0.97 -6.45 12.41
CA TRP A 67 -2.27 -6.50 11.75
C TRP A 67 -3.27 -5.41 12.17
N LYS A 68 -3.42 -5.13 13.47
CA LYS A 68 -4.31 -4.05 13.96
C LYS A 68 -3.84 -2.68 13.48
N VAL A 69 -2.53 -2.45 13.45
CA VAL A 69 -1.92 -1.22 12.93
C VAL A 69 -2.24 -1.03 11.45
N LEU A 70 -2.08 -2.09 10.67
CA LEU A 70 -2.34 -2.08 9.23
C LEU A 70 -3.83 -1.83 8.95
N ILE A 71 -4.72 -2.51 9.66
CA ILE A 71 -6.18 -2.34 9.53
C ILE A 71 -6.60 -0.92 9.93
N LEU A 72 -6.05 -0.36 11.01
CA LEU A 72 -6.37 1.00 11.47
C LEU A 72 -5.93 2.04 10.43
N ASN A 73 -4.68 1.98 9.98
CA ASN A 73 -4.17 2.92 8.96
C ASN A 73 -4.92 2.81 7.64
N LEU A 74 -5.28 1.60 7.22
CA LEU A 74 -6.08 1.38 6.01
C LEU A 74 -7.50 1.93 6.15
N ALA A 75 -8.13 1.74 7.31
CA ALA A 75 -9.44 2.30 7.59
C ALA A 75 -9.44 3.84 7.55
N LEU A 76 -8.47 4.48 8.22
CA LEU A 76 -8.36 5.95 8.18
C LEU A 76 -8.01 6.49 6.79
N LEU A 77 -7.21 5.78 6.00
CA LEU A 77 -6.93 6.16 4.61
C LEU A 77 -8.21 6.12 3.76
N LEU A 78 -9.01 5.05 3.87
CA LEU A 78 -10.29 4.95 3.15
C LEU A 78 -11.28 6.02 3.60
N MET A 79 -11.34 6.33 4.90
CA MET A 79 -12.17 7.43 5.41
C MET A 79 -11.70 8.78 4.88
N GLY A 80 -10.39 9.04 4.85
CA GLY A 80 -9.80 10.26 4.32
C GLY A 80 -10.11 10.46 2.83
N ILE A 81 -10.01 9.41 2.02
CA ILE A 81 -10.40 9.46 0.60
C ILE A 81 -11.89 9.78 0.45
N GLY A 82 -12.77 9.10 1.22
CA GLY A 82 -14.21 9.33 1.17
C GLY A 82 -14.59 10.76 1.52
N ILE A 83 -14.07 11.29 2.63
CA ILE A 83 -14.28 12.68 3.05
C ILE A 83 -13.68 13.66 2.03
N GLY A 84 -12.49 13.34 1.50
CA GLY A 84 -11.83 14.14 0.46
C GLY A 84 -12.70 14.32 -0.78
N ILE A 85 -13.35 13.27 -1.27
CA ILE A 85 -14.26 13.34 -2.42
C ILE A 85 -15.48 14.21 -2.13
N PHE A 86 -16.08 14.10 -0.94
CA PHE A 86 -17.20 14.96 -0.54
C PHE A 86 -16.80 16.43 -0.50
N ILE A 87 -15.64 16.75 0.10
CA ILE A 87 -15.13 18.11 0.16
C ILE A 87 -14.75 18.62 -1.23
N ALA A 88 -14.13 17.79 -2.07
CA ALA A 88 -13.81 18.11 -3.46
C ALA A 88 -15.05 18.53 -4.24
N SER A 89 -16.13 17.77 -4.11
CA SER A 89 -17.39 18.04 -4.79
C SER A 89 -17.98 19.37 -4.32
N ILE A 90 -17.99 19.63 -3.02
CA ILE A 90 -18.47 20.92 -2.47
C ILE A 90 -17.60 22.07 -2.99
N LEU A 91 -16.28 21.89 -3.02
CA LEU A 91 -15.30 22.89 -3.48
C LEU A 91 -15.48 23.20 -4.98
N HIS A 92 -15.69 22.20 -5.82
CA HIS A 92 -15.97 22.39 -7.23
C HIS A 92 -17.30 23.14 -7.45
N TYR A 93 -18.41 22.62 -6.88
CA TYR A 93 -19.74 23.18 -7.13
C TYR A 93 -19.98 24.57 -6.51
N ASN A 94 -19.34 24.88 -5.37
CA ASN A 94 -19.60 26.15 -4.66
C ASN A 94 -18.54 27.21 -4.91
N LEU A 95 -17.28 26.83 -5.11
CA LEU A 95 -16.16 27.76 -5.28
C LEU A 95 -15.64 27.82 -6.72
N GLY A 96 -16.19 27.01 -7.64
CA GLY A 96 -15.83 27.01 -9.05
C GLY A 96 -14.39 26.58 -9.32
N VAL A 97 -13.81 25.79 -8.40
CA VAL A 97 -12.45 25.27 -8.54
C VAL A 97 -12.44 24.19 -9.60
N ASP A 98 -11.44 24.25 -10.50
CA ASP A 98 -11.28 23.30 -11.59
C ASP A 98 -11.21 21.85 -11.09
N ASP A 99 -11.91 20.94 -11.77
CA ASP A 99 -12.06 19.53 -11.35
C ASP A 99 -10.70 18.83 -11.23
N ASP A 100 -9.81 19.14 -12.18
CA ASP A 100 -8.47 18.59 -12.29
C ASP A 100 -7.56 18.96 -11.11
N VAL A 101 -7.94 19.95 -10.32
CA VAL A 101 -7.20 20.39 -9.13
C VAL A 101 -7.97 20.07 -7.85
N ALA A 102 -9.28 20.31 -7.85
CA ALA A 102 -10.15 20.13 -6.70
C ALA A 102 -10.12 18.68 -6.20
N TYR A 103 -10.38 17.72 -7.09
CA TYR A 103 -10.45 16.31 -6.74
C TYR A 103 -9.11 15.73 -6.27
N PRO A 104 -8.03 15.72 -7.10
CA PRO A 104 -6.77 15.13 -6.67
C PRO A 104 -6.19 15.89 -5.47
N GLY A 105 -6.33 17.21 -5.41
CA GLY A 105 -5.81 18.04 -4.31
C GLY A 105 -6.43 17.68 -2.97
N THR A 106 -7.77 17.72 -2.87
CA THR A 106 -8.45 17.43 -1.58
C THR A 106 -8.41 15.96 -1.20
N ILE A 107 -8.43 15.03 -2.17
CA ILE A 107 -8.29 13.59 -1.89
C ILE A 107 -6.92 13.28 -1.28
N PHE A 108 -5.82 13.74 -1.90
CA PHE A 108 -4.48 13.50 -1.36
C PHE A 108 -4.29 14.16 0.00
N LEU A 109 -4.84 15.38 0.19
CA LEU A 109 -4.75 16.06 1.48
C LEU A 109 -5.47 15.29 2.59
N MET A 110 -6.74 14.91 2.37
CA MET A 110 -7.54 14.22 3.37
C MET A 110 -7.06 12.78 3.61
N ALA A 111 -6.63 12.07 2.56
CA ALA A 111 -6.00 10.75 2.72
C ALA A 111 -4.72 10.83 3.55
N GLY A 112 -3.89 11.85 3.32
CA GLY A 112 -2.66 12.10 4.09
C GLY A 112 -2.94 12.40 5.56
N ILE A 113 -3.92 13.26 5.86
CA ILE A 113 -4.33 13.57 7.24
C ILE A 113 -4.87 12.32 7.93
N GLY A 114 -5.71 11.53 7.25
CA GLY A 114 -6.24 10.28 7.78
C GLY A 114 -5.12 9.30 8.14
N LEU A 115 -4.15 9.11 7.24
CA LEU A 115 -3.02 8.22 7.49
C LEU A 115 -2.11 8.72 8.63
N PHE A 116 -1.87 10.03 8.71
CA PHE A 116 -1.08 10.64 9.78
C PHE A 116 -1.74 10.48 11.16
N ALA A 117 -3.05 10.66 11.23
CA ALA A 117 -3.83 10.42 12.44
C ALA A 117 -3.77 8.93 12.84
N GLY A 118 -3.86 8.01 11.87
CA GLY A 118 -3.79 6.57 12.11
C GLY A 118 -2.42 6.16 12.65
N PHE A 119 -1.35 6.73 12.10
CA PHE A 119 0.02 6.52 12.57
C PHE A 119 0.20 7.03 14.01
N THR A 120 -0.35 8.21 14.33
CA THR A 120 -0.28 8.77 15.68
C THR A 120 -1.08 7.95 16.69
N MET A 121 -2.28 7.51 16.33
CA MET A 121 -3.11 6.62 17.17
C MET A 121 -2.43 5.28 17.42
N THR A 122 -1.83 4.70 16.37
CA THR A 122 -1.01 3.48 16.49
C THR A 122 0.14 3.68 17.47
N LYS A 123 0.87 4.79 17.36
CA LYS A 123 2.03 5.08 18.22
C LYS A 123 1.65 5.25 19.69
N ASN A 124 0.39 5.56 19.98
CA ASN A 124 -0.13 5.64 21.35
C ASN A 124 -0.59 4.28 21.88
N LEU A 125 -0.95 3.32 21.02
CA LEU A 125 -1.29 1.93 21.40
C LEU A 125 -0.07 1.10 21.82
N ASP A 126 1.13 1.44 21.34
CA ASP A 126 2.40 0.80 21.75
C ASP A 126 3.01 1.40 23.03
N LYS A 127 2.37 2.43 23.63
CA LYS A 127 2.87 3.13 24.82
C LYS A 127 2.21 2.68 26.14
N GLU A 128 1.29 1.73 26.07
CA GLU A 128 0.76 0.99 27.23
C GLU A 128 1.38 -0.42 27.29
#